data_AF-A0AAN7SJL4-F1
#
_entry.id   AF-A0AAN7SJL4-F1
#
_cell.length_a   1.000
_cell.length_b   1.000
_cell.length_c   1.000
_cell.angle_alpha   90.00
_cell.angle_beta   90.00
_cell.angle_gamma   90.00
#
_symmetry.space_group_name_H-M   'P 1'
#
loop_
_entity.id
_entity.type
_entity.pdbx_description
1 polymer ?
#
loop_
_entity_poly.entity_id
_entity_poly.type
_entity_poly.pdbx_seq_one_letter_code
_entity_poly.pdbx_strand_id
1 'polypeptide(L)'
;MKGKEKGVQNRILNINPRAFFIPCNAHSLNLVVNDACKCCLEATNFFSLVQQIYNYFSASIQRWYVFISHVVDLTVKPLSETRWESKIDAIKPIRYQLGAIYDALMEIFDDPRLNNSCGNTSRTDAKALADAIYKFKFMVSLVTWYNILNEVNVTSKILQKENSDIHSATKQLQVTKNYLLKCRSDDGFEQVLIDAAEIAKELETEVKFEPDECRRRLHKRQFEYEAQD
;
A
#
# COMPACT_ATOMS: atom_id res chain seq x y z
N MET A 1 -5.28 -15.16 21.43
CA MET A 1 -5.10 -15.73 20.07
C MET A 1 -5.72 -17.12 20.02
N LYS A 2 -6.48 -17.41 18.95
CA LYS A 2 -7.11 -18.71 18.71
C LYS A 2 -6.02 -19.68 18.24
N GLY A 3 -5.67 -20.64 19.08
CA GLY A 3 -4.66 -21.65 18.75
C GLY A 3 -5.13 -22.99 19.28
N LYS A 4 -5.25 -23.97 18.38
CA LYS A 4 -5.86 -25.28 18.64
C LYS A 4 -5.12 -26.07 19.72
N GLU A 5 -3.78 -26.11 19.65
CA GLU A 5 -2.97 -27.01 20.49
C GLU A 5 -2.27 -26.28 21.66
N LYS A 6 -1.73 -25.08 21.44
CA LYS A 6 -0.97 -24.30 22.45
C LYS A 6 -1.44 -22.84 22.59
N GLY A 7 -2.63 -22.52 22.09
CA GLY A 7 -3.16 -21.15 22.12
C GLY A 7 -3.51 -20.68 23.52
N VAL A 8 -3.44 -19.37 23.73
CA VAL A 8 -3.90 -18.70 24.97
C VAL A 8 -5.34 -19.10 25.30
N GLN A 9 -6.20 -19.25 24.28
CA GLN A 9 -7.57 -19.74 24.45
C GLN A 9 -7.62 -21.11 25.12
N ASN A 10 -6.83 -22.08 24.63
CA ASN A 10 -6.82 -23.44 25.17
C ASN A 10 -6.32 -23.47 26.64
N ARG A 11 -5.30 -22.66 26.95
CA ARG A 11 -4.80 -22.50 28.32
C ARG A 11 -5.86 -21.92 29.27
N ILE A 12 -6.62 -20.93 28.83
CA ILE A 12 -7.72 -20.33 29.61
C ILE A 12 -8.83 -21.35 29.84
N LEU A 13 -9.21 -22.12 28.81
CA LEU A 13 -10.23 -23.15 28.92
C LEU A 13 -9.83 -24.30 29.86
N ASN A 14 -8.54 -24.66 29.89
CA ASN A 14 -8.02 -25.65 30.85
C ASN A 14 -8.14 -25.18 32.31
N ILE A 15 -8.06 -23.87 32.56
CA ILE A 15 -8.24 -23.29 33.90
C ILE A 15 -9.73 -23.12 34.22
N ASN A 16 -10.53 -22.67 33.25
CA ASN A 16 -11.96 -22.49 33.39
C ASN A 16 -12.70 -22.94 32.12
N PRO A 17 -13.28 -24.16 32.12
CA PRO A 17 -14.02 -24.69 30.96
C PRO A 17 -15.26 -23.88 30.58
N ARG A 18 -15.76 -23.02 31.47
CA ARG A 18 -16.92 -22.15 31.21
C ARG A 18 -16.54 -20.79 30.63
N ALA A 19 -15.26 -20.51 30.42
CA ALA A 19 -14.82 -19.23 29.86
C ALA A 19 -15.31 -19.09 28.41
N PHE A 20 -16.02 -18.00 28.13
CA PHE A 20 -16.42 -17.66 26.76
C PHE A 20 -15.25 -17.05 26.01
N PHE A 21 -14.98 -17.57 24.82
CA PHE A 21 -14.00 -17.00 23.91
C PHE A 21 -14.72 -16.23 22.80
N ILE A 22 -14.43 -14.93 22.71
CA ILE A 22 -14.91 -14.06 21.63
C ILE A 22 -13.68 -13.62 20.81
N PRO A 23 -13.63 -13.91 19.50
CA PRO A 23 -12.55 -13.42 18.65
C PRO A 23 -12.59 -11.89 18.56
N CYS A 24 -11.41 -11.27 18.52
CA CYS A 24 -11.31 -9.82 18.40
C CYS A 24 -11.71 -9.36 17.00
N ASN A 25 -12.77 -8.56 16.89
CA ASN A 25 -13.27 -8.06 15.61
C ASN A 25 -12.26 -7.16 14.90
N ALA A 26 -11.52 -6.32 15.64
CA ALA A 26 -10.44 -5.51 15.08
C ALA A 26 -9.31 -6.39 14.49
N HIS A 27 -9.03 -7.53 15.12
CA HIS A 27 -8.07 -8.49 14.59
C HIS A 27 -8.59 -9.18 13.32
N SER A 28 -9.87 -9.58 13.29
CA SER A 28 -10.48 -10.15 12.10
C SER A 28 -10.46 -9.17 10.92
N LEU A 29 -10.78 -7.89 11.17
CA LEU A 29 -10.71 -6.83 10.16
C LEU A 29 -9.27 -6.64 9.64
N ASN A 30 -8.27 -6.62 10.53
CA ASN A 30 -6.86 -6.58 10.15
C ASN A 30 -6.46 -7.72 9.21
N LEU A 31 -6.90 -8.95 9.48
CA LEU A 31 -6.62 -10.10 8.62
C LEU A 31 -7.21 -9.92 7.22
N VAL A 32 -8.48 -9.48 7.12
CA VAL A 32 -9.12 -9.22 5.82
C VAL A 32 -8.35 -8.17 5.01
N VAL A 33 -7.90 -7.09 5.66
CA VAL A 33 -7.10 -6.05 4.98
C VAL A 33 -5.76 -6.60 4.51
N ASN A 34 -5.07 -7.39 5.33
CA ASN A 34 -3.78 -7.97 4.97
C ASN A 34 -3.90 -8.93 3.78
N ASP A 35 -4.96 -9.73 3.75
CA ASP A 35 -5.24 -10.63 2.62
C ASP A 35 -5.61 -9.83 1.36
N ALA A 36 -6.40 -8.76 1.51
CA ALA A 36 -6.74 -7.86 0.39
C ALA A 36 -5.50 -7.20 -0.22
N CYS A 37 -4.51 -6.80 0.58
CA CYS A 37 -3.26 -6.22 0.07
C CYS A 37 -2.43 -7.22 -0.76
N LYS A 38 -2.73 -8.52 -0.66
CA LYS A 38 -2.05 -9.62 -1.36
C LYS A 38 -2.97 -10.31 -2.39
N CYS A 39 -4.13 -9.74 -2.70
CA CYS A 39 -5.15 -10.40 -3.51
C CYS A 39 -4.76 -10.52 -4.99
N CYS A 40 -3.89 -9.65 -5.47
CA CYS A 40 -3.39 -9.65 -6.85
C CYS A 40 -1.96 -9.11 -6.93
N LEU A 41 -1.36 -9.28 -8.11
CA LEU A 41 0.00 -8.84 -8.37
C LEU A 41 0.11 -7.31 -8.34
N GLU A 42 -0.90 -6.59 -8.84
CA GLU A 42 -0.97 -5.13 -8.83
C GLU A 42 -0.93 -4.58 -7.41
N ALA A 43 -1.76 -5.14 -6.51
CA ALA A 43 -1.78 -4.78 -5.10
C ALA A 43 -0.42 -5.05 -4.44
N THR A 44 0.13 -6.24 -4.66
CA THR A 44 1.40 -6.66 -4.10
C THR A 44 2.55 -5.75 -4.57
N ASN A 45 2.58 -5.42 -5.86
CA ASN A 45 3.58 -4.53 -6.44
C ASN A 45 3.44 -3.10 -5.91
N PHE A 46 2.22 -2.60 -5.76
CA PHE A 46 1.97 -1.28 -5.18
C PHE A 46 2.53 -1.17 -3.75
N PHE A 47 2.18 -2.11 -2.85
CA PHE A 47 2.70 -2.10 -1.48
C PHE A 47 4.21 -2.37 -1.43
N SER A 48 4.75 -3.19 -2.33
CA SER A 48 6.20 -3.39 -2.47
C SER A 48 6.90 -2.07 -2.80
N LEU A 49 6.37 -1.28 -3.74
CA LEU A 49 6.93 0.01 -4.12
C LEU A 49 6.87 1.03 -2.97
N VAL A 50 5.74 1.09 -2.24
CA VAL A 50 5.62 1.92 -1.03
C VAL A 50 6.71 1.57 0.00
N GLN A 51 6.98 0.28 0.21
CA GLN A 51 8.04 -0.16 1.11
C GLN A 51 9.44 0.18 0.58
N GLN A 52 9.66 0.07 -0.73
CA GLN A 52 10.94 0.40 -1.36
C GLN A 52 11.27 1.89 -1.21
N ILE A 53 10.29 2.79 -1.35
CA ILE A 53 10.47 4.24 -1.11
C ILE A 53 10.95 4.48 0.33
N TYR A 54 10.27 3.88 1.32
CA TYR A 54 10.69 4.00 2.71
C TYR A 54 12.10 3.44 2.93
N ASN A 55 12.38 2.24 2.44
CA ASN A 55 13.70 1.59 2.59
C ASN A 55 14.81 2.43 1.95
N TYR A 56 14.54 3.02 0.79
CA TYR A 56 15.49 3.86 0.08
C TYR A 56 15.90 5.07 0.94
N PHE A 57 14.94 5.89 1.37
CA PHE A 57 15.27 7.09 2.15
C PHE A 57 15.83 6.75 3.54
N SER A 58 15.24 5.79 4.25
CA SER A 58 15.65 5.44 5.63
C SER A 58 17.01 4.75 5.71
N ALA A 59 17.50 4.15 4.62
CA ALA A 59 18.79 3.46 4.61
C ALA A 59 20.01 4.41 4.51
N SER A 60 19.84 5.73 4.39
CA SER A 60 20.97 6.68 4.48
C SER A 60 20.54 8.00 5.09
N ILE A 61 21.33 8.50 6.05
CA ILE A 61 21.11 9.82 6.67
C ILE A 61 21.13 10.94 5.62
N GLN A 62 22.00 10.83 4.61
CA GLN A 62 22.09 11.84 3.54
C GLN A 62 20.82 11.86 2.68
N ARG A 63 20.33 10.68 2.28
CA ARG A 63 19.06 10.57 1.53
C ARG A 63 17.88 11.03 2.36
N TRP A 64 17.88 10.71 3.65
CA TRP A 64 16.86 11.20 4.58
C TRP A 64 16.88 12.72 4.71
N TYR A 65 18.07 13.35 4.70
CA TYR A 65 18.20 14.80 4.74
C TYR A 65 17.59 15.47 3.49
N VAL A 66 17.87 14.92 2.31
CA VAL A 66 17.23 15.38 1.05
C VAL A 66 15.73 15.15 1.11
N PHE A 67 15.28 14.01 1.63
CA PHE A 67 13.85 13.74 1.77
C PHE A 67 13.14 14.80 2.61
N ILE A 68 13.65 15.13 3.80
CA ILE A 68 13.02 16.11 4.70
C ILE A 68 13.18 17.56 4.22
N SER A 69 14.09 17.87 3.29
CA SER A 69 14.17 19.20 2.70
C SER A 69 13.04 19.47 1.72
N HIS A 70 12.46 18.43 1.13
CA HIS A 70 11.29 18.51 0.23
C HIS A 70 9.98 18.19 0.96
N VAL A 71 9.98 17.19 1.83
CA VAL A 71 8.79 16.65 2.49
C VAL A 71 8.71 17.15 3.93
N VAL A 72 7.92 18.22 4.14
CA VAL A 72 7.90 18.97 5.41
C VAL A 72 6.80 18.48 6.38
N ASP A 73 5.66 18.02 5.86
CA ASP A 73 4.46 17.80 6.70
C ASP A 73 4.31 16.35 7.18
N LEU A 74 4.41 15.37 6.28
CA LEU A 74 4.21 13.96 6.60
C LEU A 74 5.42 13.13 6.20
N THR A 75 6.02 12.41 7.15
CA THR A 75 7.17 11.54 6.89
C THR A 75 6.74 10.14 6.48
N VAL A 76 7.48 9.52 5.55
CA VAL A 76 7.25 8.12 5.15
C VAL A 76 7.48 7.16 6.32
N LYS A 77 6.64 6.13 6.41
CA LYS A 77 6.69 5.10 7.47
C LYS A 77 6.83 3.70 6.87
N PRO A 78 7.42 2.74 7.59
CA PRO A 78 7.51 1.37 7.12
C PRO A 78 6.14 0.69 7.08
N LEU A 79 5.94 -0.21 6.13
CA LEU A 79 4.86 -1.18 6.20
C LEU A 79 5.18 -2.21 7.29
N SER A 80 4.13 -2.64 7.98
CA SER A 80 4.16 -3.72 8.94
C SER A 80 3.25 -4.82 8.42
N GLU A 81 3.78 -6.04 8.37
CA GLU A 81 2.98 -7.22 8.05
C GLU A 81 1.93 -7.49 9.12
N THR A 82 2.25 -7.19 10.39
CA THR A 82 1.40 -7.50 11.53
C THR A 82 0.40 -6.40 11.86
N ARG A 83 0.74 -5.14 11.55
CA ARG A 83 -0.08 -3.96 11.88
C ARG A 83 -0.56 -3.25 10.60
N TRP A 84 -1.78 -3.56 10.16
CA TRP A 84 -2.37 -2.91 8.98
C TRP A 84 -2.49 -1.38 9.12
N GLU A 85 -2.64 -0.82 10.33
CA GLU A 85 -2.67 0.63 10.55
C GLU A 85 -1.39 1.33 10.06
N SER A 86 -0.27 0.62 10.03
CA SER A 86 0.96 1.18 9.47
C SER A 86 0.87 1.37 7.95
N LYS A 87 -0.04 0.66 7.26
CA LYS A 87 -0.24 0.77 5.81
C LYS A 87 -0.88 2.10 5.43
N ILE A 88 -1.94 2.52 6.14
CA ILE A 88 -2.55 3.84 5.90
C ILE A 88 -1.56 4.96 6.24
N ASP A 89 -0.80 4.80 7.32
CA ASP A 89 0.25 5.74 7.72
C ASP A 89 1.41 5.82 6.72
N ALA A 90 1.75 4.72 6.05
CA ALA A 90 2.79 4.69 5.02
C ALA A 90 2.33 5.31 3.69
N ILE A 91 1.05 5.12 3.34
CA ILE A 91 0.47 5.63 2.10
C ILE A 91 0.14 7.12 2.20
N LYS A 92 -0.28 7.60 3.37
CA LYS A 92 -0.75 8.98 3.55
C LYS A 92 0.29 10.04 3.11
N PRO A 93 1.59 9.96 3.49
CA PRO A 93 2.62 10.86 2.98
C PRO A 93 2.74 10.85 1.46
N ILE A 94 2.67 9.66 0.87
CA ILE A 94 2.78 9.45 -0.58
C ILE A 94 1.57 10.05 -1.30
N ARG A 95 0.36 9.94 -0.73
CA ARG A 95 -0.87 10.50 -1.32
C ARG A 95 -0.88 12.02 -1.40
N TYR A 96 -0.29 12.70 -0.43
CA TYR A 96 -0.41 14.17 -0.29
C TYR A 96 0.85 14.95 -0.61
N GLN A 97 2.01 14.27 -0.74
CA GLN A 97 3.28 14.91 -1.05
C GLN A 97 4.03 14.13 -2.14
N LEU A 98 3.30 13.51 -3.10
CA LEU A 98 3.92 12.72 -4.17
C LEU A 98 4.91 13.55 -4.99
N GLY A 99 4.56 14.80 -5.31
CA GLY A 99 5.43 15.77 -5.97
C GLY A 99 6.76 15.96 -5.25
N ALA A 100 6.70 16.32 -3.96
CA ALA A 100 7.91 16.51 -3.14
C ALA A 100 8.77 15.24 -3.01
N ILE A 101 8.14 14.05 -2.97
CA ILE A 101 8.87 12.77 -2.97
C ILE A 101 9.58 12.55 -4.31
N TYR A 102 8.90 12.86 -5.42
CA TYR A 102 9.48 12.78 -6.77
C TYR A 102 10.68 13.74 -6.90
N ASP A 103 10.53 14.99 -6.47
CA ASP A 103 11.59 16.00 -6.50
C ASP A 103 12.80 15.57 -5.68
N ALA A 104 12.58 15.01 -4.49
CA ALA A 104 13.66 14.47 -3.65
C ALA A 104 14.41 13.31 -4.32
N LEU A 105 13.70 12.43 -5.04
CA LEU A 105 14.35 11.34 -5.80
C LEU A 105 15.15 11.89 -6.98
N MET A 106 14.61 12.88 -7.69
CA MET A 106 15.28 13.51 -8.83
C MET A 106 16.52 14.29 -8.40
N GLU A 107 16.48 15.00 -7.26
CA GLU A 107 17.68 15.66 -6.70
C GLU A 107 18.82 14.66 -6.45
N ILE A 108 18.51 13.49 -5.87
CA ILE A 108 19.52 12.46 -5.62
C ILE A 108 20.04 11.88 -6.94
N PHE A 109 19.18 11.68 -7.93
CA PHE A 109 19.57 11.19 -9.25
C PHE A 109 20.49 12.19 -9.99
N ASP A 110 20.21 13.48 -9.89
CA ASP A 110 20.97 14.53 -10.58
C ASP A 110 22.23 14.95 -9.83
N ASP A 111 22.46 14.50 -8.58
CA ASP A 111 23.64 14.87 -7.80
C ASP A 111 24.96 14.38 -8.45
N PRO A 112 25.80 15.28 -9.00
CA PRO A 112 27.04 14.90 -9.67
C PRO A 112 28.11 14.41 -8.69
N ARG A 113 27.95 14.64 -7.38
CA ARG A 113 28.89 14.21 -6.34
C ARG A 113 28.80 12.71 -6.08
N LEU A 114 27.67 12.08 -6.41
CA LEU A 114 27.44 10.64 -6.29
C LEU A 114 27.98 9.87 -7.51
N ASN A 115 29.24 10.13 -7.90
CA ASN A 115 29.86 9.55 -9.11
C ASN A 115 30.69 8.28 -8.87
N ASN A 116 30.84 7.85 -7.61
CA ASN A 116 31.49 6.59 -7.27
C ASN A 116 30.53 5.39 -7.49
N SER A 117 31.04 4.15 -7.42
CA SER A 117 30.25 2.95 -7.71
C SER A 117 28.94 2.86 -6.88
N CYS A 118 29.04 3.11 -5.57
CA CYS A 118 27.89 3.08 -4.65
C CYS A 118 26.92 4.26 -4.88
N GLY A 119 27.44 5.43 -5.22
CA GLY A 119 26.66 6.61 -5.59
C GLY A 119 25.88 6.39 -6.87
N ASN A 120 26.51 5.80 -7.89
CA ASN A 120 25.84 5.46 -9.14
C ASN A 120 24.68 4.48 -8.91
N THR A 121 24.84 3.45 -8.06
CA THR A 121 23.71 2.58 -7.68
C THR A 121 22.60 3.33 -6.97
N SER A 122 22.94 4.26 -6.07
CA SER A 122 21.93 5.10 -5.39
C SER A 122 21.17 5.98 -6.37
N ARG A 123 21.85 6.54 -7.38
CA ARG A 123 21.24 7.36 -8.44
C ARG A 123 20.31 6.54 -9.32
N THR A 124 20.75 5.35 -9.76
CA THR A 124 19.90 4.46 -10.58
C THR A 124 18.67 3.99 -9.81
N ASP A 125 18.83 3.68 -8.51
CA ASP A 125 17.71 3.28 -7.65
C ASP A 125 16.73 4.44 -7.45
N ALA A 126 17.22 5.67 -7.23
CA ALA A 126 16.38 6.87 -7.16
C ALA A 126 15.59 7.06 -8.45
N LYS A 127 16.25 6.97 -9.61
CA LYS A 127 15.60 7.12 -10.91
C LYS A 127 14.54 6.05 -11.16
N ALA A 128 14.85 4.79 -10.86
CA ALA A 128 13.90 3.69 -10.98
C ALA A 128 12.66 3.89 -10.10
N LEU A 129 12.83 4.37 -8.87
CA LEU A 129 11.71 4.71 -7.98
C LEU A 129 10.90 5.90 -8.51
N ALA A 130 11.57 6.95 -8.99
CA ALA A 130 10.93 8.12 -9.57
C ALA A 130 10.08 7.73 -10.78
N ASP A 131 10.63 6.94 -11.70
CA ASP A 131 9.93 6.45 -12.88
C ASP A 131 8.75 5.53 -12.50
N ALA A 132 8.87 4.75 -11.43
CA ALA A 132 7.80 3.88 -10.96
C ALA A 132 6.62 4.67 -10.37
N ILE A 133 6.87 5.72 -9.58
CA ILE A 133 5.81 6.57 -9.00
C ILE A 133 5.22 7.56 -9.99
N TYR A 134 5.96 7.90 -11.05
CA TYR A 134 5.53 8.77 -12.14
C TYR A 134 4.49 8.10 -13.05
N LYS A 135 4.29 6.77 -12.95
CA LYS A 135 3.30 6.07 -13.78
C LYS A 135 1.87 6.38 -13.33
N PHE A 136 0.99 6.70 -14.26
CA PHE A 136 -0.43 6.91 -13.96
C PHE A 136 -1.09 5.71 -13.26
N LYS A 137 -0.68 4.47 -13.63
CA LYS A 137 -1.12 3.23 -12.94
C LYS A 137 -0.80 3.24 -11.44
N PHE A 138 0.35 3.79 -11.05
CA PHE A 138 0.71 3.93 -9.64
C PHE A 138 -0.18 4.94 -8.94
N MET A 139 -0.44 6.10 -9.55
CA MET A 139 -1.30 7.15 -8.99
C MET A 139 -2.74 6.66 -8.78
N VAL A 140 -3.29 5.94 -9.75
CA VAL A 140 -4.62 5.30 -9.63
C VAL A 140 -4.63 4.28 -8.48
N SER A 141 -3.59 3.46 -8.37
CA SER A 141 -3.45 2.49 -7.28
C SER A 141 -3.34 3.18 -5.91
N LEU A 142 -2.59 4.29 -5.85
CA LEU A 142 -2.38 5.12 -4.66
C LEU A 142 -3.71 5.69 -4.15
N VAL A 143 -4.50 6.32 -5.02
CA VAL A 143 -5.82 6.84 -4.68
C VAL A 143 -6.76 5.72 -4.23
N THR A 144 -6.80 4.63 -5.00
CA THR A 144 -7.65 3.46 -4.69
C THR A 144 -7.37 2.92 -3.29
N TRP A 145 -6.10 2.61 -3.01
CA TRP A 145 -5.71 2.03 -1.72
C TRP A 145 -5.84 3.01 -0.58
N TYR A 146 -5.52 4.29 -0.78
CA TYR A 146 -5.73 5.32 0.24
C TYR A 146 -7.21 5.42 0.63
N ASN A 147 -8.12 5.52 -0.35
CA ASN A 147 -9.55 5.64 -0.11
C ASN A 147 -10.12 4.43 0.66
N ILE A 148 -9.78 3.21 0.23
CA ILE A 148 -10.18 1.97 0.90
C ILE A 148 -9.65 1.92 2.34
N LEU A 149 -8.36 2.15 2.53
CA LEU A 149 -7.72 2.02 3.85
C LEU A 149 -8.16 3.13 4.80
N ASN A 150 -8.41 4.34 4.30
CA ASN A 150 -8.91 5.44 5.10
C ASN A 150 -10.31 5.14 5.66
N GLU A 151 -11.22 4.63 4.82
CA GLU A 151 -12.56 4.22 5.26
C GLU A 151 -12.49 3.07 6.28
N VAL A 152 -11.66 2.06 6.00
CA VAL A 152 -11.46 0.93 6.94
C VAL A 152 -10.86 1.40 8.26
N ASN A 153 -10.03 2.44 8.26
CA ASN A 153 -9.45 3.02 9.47
C ASN A 153 -10.47 3.67 10.40
N VAL A 154 -11.49 4.31 9.84
CA VAL A 154 -12.61 4.83 10.64
C VAL A 154 -13.28 3.68 11.40
N THR A 155 -13.57 2.58 10.70
CA THR A 155 -14.20 1.39 11.29
C THR A 155 -13.31 0.72 12.33
N SER A 156 -12.02 0.55 12.04
CA SER A 156 -11.07 -0.05 12.98
C SER A 156 -10.98 0.75 14.29
N LYS A 157 -10.91 2.09 14.22
CA LYS A 157 -10.86 2.95 15.40
C LYS A 157 -12.12 2.84 16.25
N ILE A 158 -13.29 2.71 15.61
CA ILE A 158 -14.55 2.50 16.32
C ILE A 158 -14.56 1.13 17.01
N LEU A 159 -14.13 0.07 16.33
CA LEU A 159 -14.05 -1.29 16.90
C LEU A 159 -13.07 -1.41 18.07
N GLN A 160 -12.08 -0.52 18.17
CA GLN A 160 -11.08 -0.50 19.23
C GLN A 160 -11.44 0.44 20.40
N LYS A 161 -12.46 1.29 20.25
CA LYS A 161 -12.83 2.26 21.29
C LYS A 161 -13.46 1.53 22.48
N GLU A 162 -12.95 1.81 23.68
CA GLU A 162 -13.39 1.16 24.93
C GLU A 162 -14.91 1.26 25.17
N ASN A 163 -15.50 2.40 24.79
CA ASN A 163 -16.93 2.69 24.97
C ASN A 163 -17.75 2.48 23.68
N SER A 164 -17.36 1.56 22.80
CA SER A 164 -18.16 1.24 21.61
C SER A 164 -19.19 0.16 21.93
N ASP A 165 -20.46 0.44 21.61
CA ASP A 165 -21.52 -0.57 21.64
C ASP A 165 -21.57 -1.37 20.32
N ILE A 166 -22.20 -2.55 20.36
CA ILE A 166 -22.30 -3.48 19.22
C ILE A 166 -23.15 -2.92 18.08
N HIS A 167 -24.18 -2.13 18.41
CA HIS A 167 -25.07 -1.54 17.42
C HIS A 167 -24.31 -0.49 16.59
N SER A 168 -23.56 0.40 17.24
CA SER A 168 -22.68 1.37 16.59
C SER A 168 -21.62 0.69 15.72
N ALA A 169 -20.99 -0.38 16.21
CA ALA A 169 -20.01 -1.15 15.44
C ALA A 169 -20.63 -1.77 14.16
N THR A 170 -21.82 -2.34 14.28
CA THR A 170 -22.52 -2.97 13.14
C THR A 170 -22.97 -1.92 12.13
N LYS A 171 -23.48 -0.78 12.60
CA LYS A 171 -23.83 0.35 11.74
C LYS A 171 -22.61 0.85 10.96
N GLN A 172 -21.48 1.03 11.62
CA GLN A 172 -20.25 1.48 10.98
C GLN A 172 -19.73 0.46 9.96
N LEU A 173 -19.76 -0.84 10.28
CA LEU A 173 -19.41 -1.89 9.32
C LEU A 173 -20.30 -1.84 8.06
N GLN A 174 -21.59 -1.53 8.22
CA GLN A 174 -22.49 -1.38 7.09
C GLN A 174 -22.17 -0.13 6.25
N VAL A 175 -21.77 0.98 6.89
CA VAL A 175 -21.30 2.18 6.20
C VAL A 175 -20.07 1.86 5.35
N THR A 176 -19.05 1.24 5.94
CA THR A 176 -17.83 0.84 5.20
C THR A 176 -18.14 -0.14 4.09
N LYS A 177 -19.02 -1.13 4.31
CA LYS A 177 -19.45 -2.06 3.25
C LYS A 177 -20.07 -1.30 2.08
N ASN A 178 -20.99 -0.37 2.35
CA ASN A 178 -21.65 0.41 1.32
C ASN A 178 -20.65 1.32 0.58
N TYR A 179 -19.68 1.91 1.29
CA TYR A 179 -18.61 2.69 0.68
C TYR A 179 -17.76 1.82 -0.27
N LEU A 180 -17.33 0.64 0.16
CA LEU A 180 -16.55 -0.28 -0.68
C LEU A 180 -17.34 -0.75 -1.91
N LEU A 181 -18.64 -0.97 -1.79
CA LEU A 181 -19.51 -1.27 -2.92
C LEU A 181 -19.59 -0.08 -3.90
N LYS A 182 -19.65 1.15 -3.39
CA LYS A 182 -19.59 2.35 -4.22
C LYS A 182 -18.23 2.48 -4.92
N CYS A 183 -17.11 2.26 -4.24
CA CYS A 183 -15.78 2.27 -4.86
C CYS A 183 -15.66 1.27 -6.02
N ARG A 184 -16.40 0.16 -5.96
CA ARG A 184 -16.43 -0.87 -7.01
C ARG A 184 -17.32 -0.52 -8.21
N SER A 185 -18.20 0.47 -8.09
CA SER A 185 -19.05 0.93 -9.20
C SER A 185 -18.25 1.71 -10.24
N ASP A 186 -18.77 1.79 -11.46
CA ASP A 186 -18.15 2.56 -12.56
C ASP A 186 -17.98 4.03 -12.16
N ASP A 187 -19.02 4.65 -11.58
CA ASP A 187 -18.96 6.02 -11.05
C ASP A 187 -17.85 6.17 -9.99
N GLY A 188 -17.73 5.18 -9.09
CA GLY A 188 -16.73 5.19 -8.04
C GLY A 188 -15.31 5.09 -8.59
N PHE A 189 -15.12 4.27 -9.62
CA PHE A 189 -13.82 4.15 -10.30
C PHE A 189 -13.50 5.40 -11.13
N GLU A 190 -14.50 6.02 -11.78
CA GLU A 190 -14.32 7.29 -12.48
C GLU A 190 -13.84 8.39 -11.53
N GLN A 191 -14.41 8.49 -10.32
CA GLN A 191 -13.91 9.43 -9.30
C GLN A 191 -12.44 9.17 -8.93
N VAL A 192 -12.04 7.89 -8.81
CA VAL A 192 -10.63 7.53 -8.57
C VAL A 192 -9.73 7.99 -9.72
N LEU A 193 -10.19 7.90 -10.98
CA LEU A 193 -9.44 8.37 -12.13
C LEU A 193 -9.32 9.90 -12.14
N ILE A 194 -10.37 10.63 -11.74
CA ILE A 194 -10.35 12.09 -11.61
C ILE A 194 -9.33 12.51 -10.54
N ASP A 195 -9.43 11.93 -9.34
CA ASP A 195 -8.51 12.19 -8.23
C ASP A 195 -7.05 11.87 -8.62
N ALA A 196 -6.82 10.77 -9.35
CA ALA A 196 -5.50 10.41 -9.84
C ALA A 196 -5.00 11.35 -10.94
N ALA A 197 -5.89 11.85 -11.79
CA ALA A 197 -5.56 12.84 -12.82
C ALA A 197 -5.19 14.20 -12.22
N GLU A 198 -5.74 14.57 -11.06
CA GLU A 198 -5.30 15.75 -10.31
C GLU A 198 -3.85 15.60 -9.85
N ILE A 199 -3.48 14.45 -9.27
CA ILE A 199 -2.09 14.15 -8.90
C ILE A 199 -1.18 14.15 -10.14
N ALA A 200 -1.65 13.59 -11.25
CA ALA A 200 -0.88 13.57 -12.50
C ALA A 200 -0.63 14.97 -13.06
N LYS A 201 -1.58 15.90 -12.91
CA LYS A 201 -1.40 17.30 -13.31
C LYS A 201 -0.35 18.00 -12.47
N GLU A 202 -0.32 17.76 -11.16
CA GLU A 202 0.72 18.31 -10.27
C GLU A 202 2.12 17.84 -10.66
N LEU A 203 2.25 16.61 -11.17
CA LEU A 203 3.49 16.00 -11.62
C LEU A 203 3.75 16.14 -13.13
N GLU A 204 2.95 16.93 -13.85
CA GLU A 204 3.04 17.12 -15.31
C GLU A 204 3.09 15.80 -16.12
N THR A 205 2.42 14.76 -15.63
CA THR A 205 2.41 13.40 -16.19
C THR A 205 1.26 13.19 -17.18
N GLU A 206 1.49 12.36 -18.22
CA GLU A 206 0.40 11.91 -19.09
C GLU A 206 -0.64 11.05 -18.35
N VAL A 207 -1.92 11.42 -18.46
CA VAL A 207 -3.06 10.67 -17.92
C VAL A 207 -3.40 9.48 -18.83
N LYS A 208 -2.47 8.54 -18.96
CA LYS A 208 -2.65 7.32 -19.75
C LYS A 208 -2.04 6.12 -19.05
N PHE A 209 -2.74 4.99 -19.14
CA PHE A 209 -2.15 3.71 -18.75
C PHE A 209 -1.10 3.30 -19.78
N GLU A 210 0.03 2.81 -19.28
CA GLU A 210 1.04 2.19 -20.13
C GLU A 210 0.44 0.98 -20.85
N PRO A 211 0.81 0.73 -22.12
CA PRO A 211 0.45 -0.52 -22.78
C PRO A 211 1.04 -1.70 -21.98
N ASP A 212 0.34 -2.84 -21.96
CA ASP A 212 0.87 -4.04 -21.32
C ASP A 212 2.23 -4.39 -21.91
N GLU A 213 3.29 -4.19 -21.12
CA GLU A 213 4.64 -4.45 -21.57
C GLU A 213 5.01 -5.93 -21.46
N CYS A 214 5.76 -6.36 -22.47
CA CYS A 214 6.49 -7.62 -22.61
C CYS A 214 5.70 -8.79 -23.22
N ARG A 215 5.81 -8.92 -24.57
CA ARG A 215 5.64 -10.21 -25.23
C ARG A 215 6.62 -11.20 -24.59
N ARG A 216 6.09 -12.19 -23.87
CA ARG A 216 6.89 -13.32 -23.40
C ARG A 216 7.64 -13.88 -24.60
N ARG A 217 8.97 -14.03 -24.47
CA ARG A 217 9.74 -14.76 -25.47
C ARG A 217 9.14 -16.16 -25.58
N LEU A 218 8.47 -16.45 -26.70
CA LEU A 218 8.03 -17.79 -27.00
C LEU A 218 9.30 -18.62 -27.20
N HIS A 219 9.49 -19.62 -26.34
CA HIS A 219 10.52 -20.62 -26.59
C HIS A 219 10.13 -21.36 -27.87
N LYS A 220 11.03 -21.43 -28.86
CA LYS A 220 10.79 -22.30 -30.03
C LYS A 220 10.65 -23.72 -29.49
N ARG A 221 9.46 -24.30 -29.64
CA ARG A 221 9.25 -25.74 -29.48
C ARG A 221 9.92 -26.39 -30.69
N GLN A 222 10.87 -27.30 -30.46
CA GLN A 222 11.64 -27.92 -31.55
C GLN A 222 10.84 -29.02 -32.26
N PHE A 223 9.81 -29.53 -31.60
CA PHE A 223 9.00 -30.63 -32.09
C PHE A 223 7.51 -30.28 -32.07
N GLU A 224 6.80 -30.71 -33.12
CA GLU A 224 5.38 -30.42 -33.31
C GLU A 224 4.48 -31.05 -32.22
N TYR A 225 4.89 -32.17 -31.61
CA TYR A 225 4.15 -32.81 -30.52
C TYR A 225 4.18 -32.03 -29.20
N GLU A 226 5.06 -31.03 -29.09
CA GLU A 226 5.11 -30.16 -27.91
C GLU A 226 4.02 -29.08 -27.94
N ALA A 227 3.28 -28.91 -29.04
CA ALA A 227 2.04 -28.12 -29.06
C ALA A 227 0.97 -28.86 -28.23
N GLN A 228 0.49 -28.25 -27.15
CA GLN A 228 -0.65 -28.79 -26.40
C GLN A 228 -1.93 -28.48 -27.18
N ASP A 229 -2.87 -29.44 -27.21
CA ASP A 229 -4.23 -29.31 -27.73
C ASP A 229 -4.99 -28.09 -27.18
#